data_AF-A0A7Y2N3U7-F1
#
_entry.id   AF-A0A7Y2N3U7-F1
#
_cell.length_a   1.000
_cell.length_b   1.000
_cell.length_c   1.000
_cell.angle_alpha   90.00
_cell.angle_beta   90.00
_cell.angle_gamma   90.00
#
_symmetry.space_group_name_H-M   'P 1'
#
loop_
_entity.id
_entity.type
_entity.pdbx_description
1 polymer ?
#
loop_
_entity_poly.entity_id
_entity_poly.type
_entity_poly.pdbx_seq_one_letter_code
_entity_poly.pdbx_strand_id
1 'polypeptide(L)' 'MNVPIHDIDSYEAYINRELSWLSFARRVLDLVEDTSLPLLERVKFAGIMGMIYDEFVMKRMGGLHQKIQKKPQHIG' A
#
# COMPACT_ATOMS: atom_id res chain seq x y z
N MET A 1 25.98 -0.28 -30.93
CA MET A 1 24.65 0.17 -30.45
C MET A 1 24.75 0.25 -28.94
N ASN A 2 24.85 1.46 -28.37
CA ASN A 2 25.06 1.66 -26.94
C ASN A 2 23.69 1.66 -26.24
N VAL A 3 23.34 0.56 -25.57
CA VAL A 3 22.13 0.52 -24.74
C VAL A 3 22.39 1.42 -23.53
N PRO A 4 21.59 2.46 -23.27
CA PRO A 4 21.80 3.28 -22.08
C PRO A 4 21.56 2.39 -20.85
N ILE A 5 22.60 2.23 -20.04
CA ILE A 5 22.50 1.62 -18.72
C ILE A 5 21.61 2.57 -17.92
N HIS A 6 20.35 2.18 -17.70
CA HIS A 6 19.50 2.91 -16.76
C HIS A 6 20.18 2.78 -15.40
N ASP A 7 20.57 3.91 -14.83
CA ASP A 7 21.19 3.97 -13.52
C ASP A 7 20.15 3.52 -12.48
N ILE A 8 20.26 2.26 -12.04
CA ILE A 8 19.34 1.62 -11.09
C ILE A 8 19.37 2.36 -9.74
N ASP A 9 20.41 3.14 -9.48
CA ASP A 9 20.59 3.93 -8.27
C ASP A 9 20.00 5.36 -8.38
N SER A 10 19.42 5.74 -9.52
CA SER A 10 18.73 7.02 -9.66
C SER A 10 17.56 7.13 -8.67
N TYR A 11 17.42 8.26 -7.98
CA TYR A 11 16.32 8.52 -7.04
C TYR A 11 14.93 8.34 -7.68
N GLU A 12 14.85 8.50 -8.99
CA GLU A 12 13.65 8.29 -9.82
C GLU A 12 13.29 6.80 -9.99
N ALA A 13 14.26 5.89 -9.91
CA ALA A 13 14.03 4.43 -9.89
C ALA A 13 13.48 3.94 -8.53
N TYR A 14 13.68 4.72 -7.46
CA TYR A 14 13.11 4.45 -6.14
C TYR A 14 11.63 4.86 -6.10
N ILE A 15 10.73 3.97 -6.54
CA ILE A 15 9.30 4.15 -6.28
C ILE A 15 9.09 4.15 -4.77
N ASN A 16 8.42 5.20 -4.27
CA ASN A 16 8.04 5.31 -2.87
C ASN A 16 7.33 4.02 -2.41
N ARG A 17 7.88 3.34 -1.40
CA ARG A 17 7.38 2.06 -0.88
C ARG A 17 5.88 2.07 -0.57
N GLU A 18 5.36 3.20 -0.09
CA GLU A 18 3.95 3.35 0.24
C GLU A 18 3.08 3.41 -1.02
N LEU A 19 3.54 4.12 -2.05
CA LEU A 19 2.86 4.17 -3.34
C LEU A 19 2.89 2.82 -4.06
N SER A 20 4.01 2.09 -3.99
CA SER A 20 4.09 0.70 -4.49
C SER A 20 3.09 -0.21 -3.79
N TRP A 21 2.98 -0.09 -2.48
CA TRP A 21 2.03 -0.87 -1.68
C TRP A 21 0.57 -0.53 -2.02
N LEU A 22 0.24 0.76 -2.15
CA LEU A 22 -1.10 1.20 -2.58
C LEU A 22 -1.44 0.74 -4.00
N SER A 23 -0.46 0.76 -4.91
CA SER A 23 -0.62 0.26 -6.28
C SER A 23 -0.89 -1.24 -6.32
N PHE A 24 -0.23 -2.00 -5.44
CA PHE A 24 -0.52 -3.43 -5.25
C PHE A 24 -1.94 -3.66 -4.71
N ALA A 25 -2.33 -2.94 -3.66
CA ALA A 25 -3.68 -3.03 -3.10
C ALA A 25 -4.77 -2.73 -4.14
N ARG A 26 -4.54 -1.72 -5.01
CA ARG A 26 -5.44 -1.41 -6.12
C ARG A 26 -5.59 -2.58 -7.10
N ARG A 27 -4.50 -3.24 -7.48
CA ARG A 27 -4.58 -4.42 -8.37
C ARG A 27 -5.36 -5.57 -7.74
N VAL A 28 -5.27 -5.77 -6.43
CA VAL A 28 -6.08 -6.78 -5.73
C VAL A 28 -7.55 -6.40 -5.76
N LEU A 29 -7.88 -5.11 -5.56
CA LEU A 29 -9.26 -4.62 -5.69
C LEU A 29 -9.81 -4.83 -7.11
N ASP A 30 -9.02 -4.56 -8.14
CA ASP A 30 -9.42 -4.79 -9.53
C ASP A 30 -9.84 -6.27 -9.77
N LEU A 31 -9.15 -7.22 -9.13
CA LEU A 31 -9.48 -8.66 -9.19
C LEU A 31 -10.77 -9.02 -8.41
N VAL A 32 -11.15 -8.23 -7.41
CA VAL A 32 -12.44 -8.40 -6.72
C VAL A 32 -13.60 -7.97 -7.62
N GLU A 33 -13.39 -6.91 -8.39
CA GLU A 33 -14.40 -6.29 -9.25
C GLU A 33 -14.54 -6.98 -10.62
N ASP A 34 -13.51 -7.73 -11.05
CA ASP A 34 -13.49 -8.41 -12.34
C ASP A 34 -14.56 -9.53 -12.43
N THR A 35 -15.64 -9.25 -13.16
CA THR A 35 -16.74 -10.19 -13.40
C THR A 35 -16.39 -11.34 -14.35
N SER A 36 -15.23 -11.29 -15.02
CA SER A 36 -14.73 -12.41 -15.83
C SER A 36 -14.17 -13.56 -14.99
N LEU A 37 -13.85 -13.29 -13.71
CA LEU A 37 -13.40 -14.30 -12.77
C LEU A 37 -14.57 -15.06 -12.13
N PRO A 38 -14.42 -16.37 -11.85
CA PRO A 38 -15.41 -17.12 -11.08
C PRO A 38 -15.69 -16.45 -9.73
N LEU A 39 -16.95 -16.50 -9.28
CA LEU A 39 -17.39 -15.84 -8.05
C LEU A 39 -16.52 -16.19 -6.84
N LEU A 40 -16.13 -17.46 -6.71
CA LEU A 40 -15.29 -17.91 -5.59
C LEU A 40 -13.89 -17.28 -5.61
N GLU A 41 -13.30 -17.04 -6.79
CA GLU A 41 -11.99 -16.37 -6.89
C GLU A 41 -12.10 -14.91 -6.45
N ARG A 42 -13.17 -14.21 -6.85
CA ARG A 42 -13.44 -12.84 -6.41
C ARG A 42 -13.63 -12.74 -4.89
N VAL A 43 -14.31 -13.73 -4.29
CA VAL A 43 -14.47 -13.82 -2.82
C VAL A 43 -13.12 -14.04 -2.12
N LYS A 44 -12.23 -14.87 -2.68
CA LYS A 44 -10.87 -15.03 -2.15
C LYS A 44 -10.10 -13.72 -2.20
N PHE A 45 -10.13 -13.01 -3.34
CA PHE A 45 -9.49 -11.70 -3.46
C PHE A 45 -10.09 -10.66 -2.50
N ALA A 46 -11.41 -10.71 -2.24
CA ALA A 46 -12.05 -9.83 -1.26
C ALA A 46 -11.53 -10.11 0.16
N GLY A 47 -11.33 -11.38 0.53
CA GLY A 47 -10.69 -11.75 1.79
C GLY A 47 -9.26 -11.22 1.90
N ILE A 48 -8.46 -11.36 0.84
CA ILE A 48 -7.09 -10.82 0.78
C ILE A 48 -7.11 -9.29 0.93
N MET A 49 -8.03 -8.61 0.24
CA MET A 49 -8.18 -7.15 0.32
C MET A 49 -8.55 -6.69 1.74
N GLY A 50 -9.38 -7.45 2.46
CA GLY A 50 -9.68 -7.23 3.87
C GLY A 50 -8.43 -7.27 4.75
N MET A 51 -7.57 -8.26 4.56
CA MET A 51 -6.30 -8.37 5.31
C MET A 51 -5.35 -7.19 5.02
N ILE A 52 -5.27 -6.76 3.75
CA ILE A 52 -4.47 -5.60 3.32
C ILE A 52 -4.99 -4.32 4.00
N TYR A 53 -6.32 -4.16 4.09
CA TYR A 53 -6.94 -3.02 4.75
C TYR A 53 -6.69 -3.01 6.26
N ASP A 54 -6.85 -4.15 6.93
CA ASP A 54 -6.60 -4.27 8.37
C ASP A 54 -5.15 -3.91 8.71
N GLU A 55 -4.19 -4.41 7.94
CA GLU A 55 -2.77 -4.07 8.11
C GLU A 55 -2.53 -2.56 7.96
N PHE A 56 -3.16 -1.92 6.97
CA PHE A 56 -3.06 -0.49 6.75
C PHE A 56 -3.59 0.31 7.93
N VAL A 57 -4.80 0.00 8.41
CA VAL A 57 -5.43 0.72 9.51
C VAL A 57 -4.64 0.52 10.80
N MET A 58 -4.27 -0.71 11.13
CA MET A 58 -3.51 -1.00 12.36
C MET A 58 -2.14 -0.31 12.36
N LYS A 59 -1.37 -0.39 11.26
CA LYS A 59 0.01 0.13 11.24
C LYS A 59 0.08 1.64 10.96
N ARG A 60 -0.74 2.18 10.04
CA ARG A 60 -0.68 3.61 9.68
C ARG A 60 -1.61 4.48 10.50
N MET A 61 -2.87 4.10 10.72
CA MET A 61 -3.75 4.93 11.57
C MET A 61 -3.35 4.82 13.03
N GLY A 62 -2.92 3.64 13.51
CA GLY A 62 -2.38 3.48 14.86
C GLY A 62 -1.13 4.34 15.10
N GLY A 63 -0.19 4.36 14.15
CA GLY A 63 0.99 5.21 14.22
C GLY A 63 0.68 6.71 14.16
N LEU A 64 -0.32 7.12 13.38
CA LEU A 64 -0.77 8.52 13.29
C LEU A 64 -1.43 8.97 14.61
N HIS A 65 -2.30 8.15 15.21
CA HIS A 65 -2.89 8.46 16.52
C HIS A 65 -1.82 8.62 17.61
N GLN A 66 -0.80 7.76 17.64
CA GLN A 66 0.32 7.90 18.59
C GLN A 66 1.12 9.19 18.38
N LYS A 67 1.37 9.59 17.13
CA LYS A 67 2.09 10.84 16.82
C LYS A 67 1.29 12.09 17.19
N ILE A 68 -0.04 12.07 17.02
CA ILE A 68 -0.91 13.18 17.40
C ILE A 68 -1.04 13.30 18.93
N GLN A 69 -1.06 12.17 19.65
CA GLN A 69 -1.10 12.17 21.12
C GLN A 69 0.22 12.65 21.75
N LYS A 70 1.37 12.44 21.10
CA LYS A 70 2.69 12.94 21.55
C LYS A 70 2.96 14.41 21.16
N LYS A 71 1.97 15.29 21.23
CA LYS A 71 2.23 16.74 21.20
C LYS A 71 2.81 17.13 22.57
N PRO A 72 4.02 17.73 22.65
CA PRO A 72 4.62 18.06 23.93
C PRO A 72 3.78 19.13 24.62
N GLN A 73 3.27 18.82 25.81
CA GLN A 73 2.88 19.85 26.77
C GLN A 73 4.16 20.60 27.13
N HIS A 74 4.28 21.80 26.58
CA HIS A 74 5.28 22.76 27.02
C HIS A 74 5.03 23.07 28.50
N ILE A 75 6.00 22.63 29.29
CA ILE A 75 6.54 23.19 30.53
C ILE A 75 5.99 24.59 30.82
N GLY A 76 5.28 24.71 31.93
CA GLY A 76 5.12 25.94 32.71
C GLY A 76 5.82 25.76 34.05
#